data_AF-A0A1W1VVU6-F1
#
_entry.id   AF-A0A1W1VVU6-F1
#
_cell.length_a   1.000
_cell.length_b   1.000
_cell.length_c   1.000
_cell.angle_alpha   90.00
_cell.angle_beta   90.00
_cell.angle_gamma   90.00
#
_symmetry.space_group_name_H-M   'P 1'
#
loop_
_entity.id
_entity.type
_entity.pdbx_description
1 polymer ?
#
loop_
_entity_poly.entity_id
_entity_poly.type
_entity_poly.pdbx_seq_one_letter_code
_entity_poly.pdbx_strand_id
1 'polypeptide(L)' 'MSKVFIVLDEEEQVKLERICLDKDREEALEFILKHVAQKLKKPMPCLAGQLMRPER' A
#
# COMPACT_ATOMS: atom_id res chain seq x y z
N MET A 1 6.58 -16.48 13.18
CA MET A 1 6.08 -15.58 12.12
C MET A 1 6.00 -14.17 12.67
N SER A 2 6.79 -13.23 12.15
CA SER A 2 6.71 -11.82 12.57
C SER A 2 5.47 -11.19 11.93
N LYS A 3 4.48 -10.78 12.72
CA LYS A 3 3.34 -9.99 12.23
C LYS A 3 3.80 -8.54 12.07
N VAL A 4 3.37 -7.86 11.01
CA VAL A 4 3.56 -6.43 10.81
C VAL A 4 2.21 -5.77 11.02
N PHE A 5 2.16 -4.83 11.97
CA PHE A 5 0.97 -4.02 12.21
C PHE A 5 1.15 -2.69 11.46
N ILE A 6 0.19 -2.38 10.59
CA ILE A 6 0.12 -1.12 9.85
C ILE A 6 -1.10 -0.38 10.40
N VAL A 7 -0.89 0.84 10.87
CA VAL A 7 -1.96 1.70 11.37
C VAL A 7 -2.39 2.62 10.23
N LEU A 8 -3.67 2.52 9.86
CA LEU A 8 -4.33 3.38 8.90
C LEU A 8 -5.18 4.41 9.63
N ASP A 9 -5.16 5.65 9.19
CA ASP A 9 -6.11 6.67 9.66
C ASP A 9 -7.52 6.43 9.07
N GLU A 10 -8.49 7.21 9.52
CA GLU A 10 -9.90 7.03 9.15
C GLU A 10 -10.14 7.20 7.64
N GLU A 11 -9.47 8.16 7.00
CA GLU A 11 -9.60 8.39 5.55
C GLU A 11 -8.98 7.22 4.76
N GLU A 12 -7.82 6.75 5.19
CA GLU A 12 -7.16 5.58 4.61
C GLU A 12 -7.98 4.29 4.76
N GLN A 13 -8.66 4.12 5.89
CA GLN A 13 -9.55 2.98 6.13
C GLN A 13 -10.76 3.02 5.19
N VAL A 14 -11.45 4.15 5.07
CA VAL A 14 -12.59 4.30 4.16
C VAL A 14 -12.15 4.07 2.71
N LYS A 15 -10.96 4.56 2.32
CA LYS A 15 -10.42 4.35 0.97
C LYS A 15 -10.13 2.87 0.71
N LEU A 16 -9.53 2.16 1.67
CA LEU A 16 -9.28 0.73 1.55
C LEU A 16 -10.58 -0.08 1.44
N GLU A 17 -11.60 0.28 2.24
CA GLU A 17 -12.91 -0.37 2.16
C GLU A 17 -13.56 -0.24 0.78
N ARG A 18 -13.49 0.96 0.17
CA ARG A 18 -13.98 1.19 -1.20
C ARG A 18 -13.25 0.31 -2.22
N ILE A 19 -11.91 0.29 -2.17
CA ILE A 19 -11.09 -0.55 -3.05
C ILE A 19 -11.46 -2.03 -2.90
N CYS A 20 -11.71 -2.51 -1.68
CA CYS A 20 -12.12 -3.89 -1.44
C CYS A 20 -13.49 -4.23 -2.05
N LEU A 21 -14.40 -3.26 -2.13
CA LEU A 21 -15.72 -3.41 -2.77
C LEU A 21 -15.59 -3.45 -4.30
N ASP A 22 -14.83 -2.51 -4.87
CA ASP A 22 -14.66 -2.37 -6.31
C ASP A 22 -13.76 -3.47 -6.90
N LYS A 23 -12.88 -4.05 -6.07
CA LYS A 23 -11.92 -5.11 -6.42
C LYS A 23 -10.98 -4.73 -7.57
N ASP A 24 -10.76 -3.43 -7.75
CA ASP A 24 -9.82 -2.92 -8.73
C ASP A 24 -8.38 -3.24 -8.30
N ARG A 25 -7.64 -3.91 -9.20
CA ARG A 25 -6.29 -4.40 -8.89
C ARG A 25 -5.25 -3.29 -8.95
N GLU A 26 -5.45 -2.31 -9.82
CA GLU A 26 -4.51 -1.21 -10.00
C GLU A 26 -4.63 -0.23 -8.82
N GLU A 27 -5.85 0.09 -8.41
CA GLU A 27 -6.13 0.96 -7.27
C GLU A 27 -5.66 0.32 -5.95
N ALA A 28 -5.88 -0.99 -5.78
CA ALA A 28 -5.35 -1.72 -4.64
C ALA A 28 -3.82 -1.69 -4.58
N LEU A 29 -3.16 -1.87 -5.73
CA LEU A 29 -1.69 -1.81 -5.79
C LEU A 29 -1.18 -0.41 -5.46
N GLU A 30 -1.81 0.62 -6.04
CA GLU A 30 -1.46 2.01 -5.79
C GLU A 30 -1.61 2.38 -4.32
N PHE A 31 -2.71 1.95 -3.68
CA PHE A 31 -2.93 2.17 -2.25
C PHE A 31 -1.82 1.55 -1.41
N ILE A 32 -1.44 0.30 -1.70
CA ILE A 32 -0.36 -0.39 -0.99
C ILE A 32 0.97 0.36 -1.17
N LEU A 33 1.31 0.82 -2.37
CA LEU A 33 2.56 1.54 -2.64
C LEU A 33 2.62 2.92 -1.98
N LYS A 34 1.52 3.69 -2.04
CA LYS A 34 1.49 5.07 -1.55
C LYS A 34 1.29 5.16 -0.04
N HIS A 35 0.43 4.33 0.53
CA HIS A 35 0.03 4.44 1.94
C HIS A 35 0.68 3.39 2.83
N VAL A 36 0.70 2.13 2.39
CA VAL A 36 1.20 1.03 3.24
C VAL A 36 2.73 0.94 3.20
N ALA A 37 3.33 0.99 2.02
CA ALA A 37 4.77 0.80 1.86
C ALA A 37 5.59 1.89 2.56
N GLN A 38 5.11 3.13 2.57
CA GLN A 38 5.74 4.25 3.29
C GLN A 38 5.77 4.02 4.82
N LYS A 39 4.77 3.29 5.35
CA LYS A 39 4.68 2.97 6.79
C LYS A 39 5.53 1.76 7.18
N LEU A 40 6.05 1.02 6.20
CA LEU A 40 6.96 -0.10 6.45
C LEU A 40 8.37 0.42 6.71
N LYS A 41 8.81 0.33 7.96
CA LYS A 41 10.20 0.69 8.36
C LYS A 41 11.30 -0.21 7.78
N LYS A 42 10.93 -1.26 7.03
CA LYS A 42 11.86 -2.22 6.44
C LYS A 42 11.78 -2.14 4.92
N PRO A 43 12.91 -2.03 4.21
CA PRO A 43 12.91 -2.14 2.76
C PRO A 43 12.40 -3.54 2.38
N MET A 44 11.24 -3.59 1.72
CA MET A 44 10.71 -4.82 1.16
C MET A 44 11.25 -4.98 -0.27
N PRO A 45 12.12 -5.98 -0.54
CA PRO A 45 12.75 -6.15 -1.85
C PRO A 45 11.73 -6.29 -2.99
N CYS A 46 10.57 -6.88 -2.70
CA CYS A 46 9.48 -7.04 -3.66
C CYS A 46 8.80 -5.72 -4.06
N LEU A 47 8.90 -4.66 -3.25
CA LEU A 47 8.34 -3.34 -3.56
C LEU A 47 9.38 -2.39 -4.15
N ALA A 48 10.67 -2.70 -4.04
CA ALA A 48 11.77 -1.85 -4.51
C ALA A 48 11.70 -1.56 -6.02
N GLY A 49 11.32 -2.56 -6.83
CA GLY A 49 11.20 -2.40 -8.29
C GLY A 49 10.04 -1.52 -8.75
N GLN A 50 9.05 -1.24 -7.89
CA GLN A 50 7.92 -0.36 -8.19
C GLN A 50 8.12 1.04 -7.59
N LEU A 51 8.71 1.16 -6.40
CA LEU A 51 9.01 2.44 -5.74
C LEU A 51 10.14 3.23 -6.42
N MET A 52 11.05 2.56 -7.13
CA MET A 52 12.17 3.20 -7.85
C MET A 52 11.87 3.51 -9.32
N ARG A 53 10.62 3.38 -9.78
CA ARG A 53 10.27 3.78 -11.15
C ARG A 53 10.12 5.31 -11.19
N PRO A 54 10.86 6.02 -12.07
CA PRO A 54 10.64 7.44 -12.26
C PRO A 54 9.23 7.67 -12.82
N GLU A 55 8.51 8.65 -12.26
CA GLU A 55 7.26 9.17 -12.83
C GLU A 55 7.58 9.64 -14.26
N ARG A 56 6.93 9.03 -15.25
CA ARG A 56 7.12 9.31 -16.68
C ARG A 56 6.03 10.22 -17.19
#